data_AF-A0A937BPF3-F1
#
_entry.id   AF-A0A937BPF3-F1
#
_cell.length_a   1.000
_cell.length_b   1.000
_cell.length_c   1.000
_cell.angle_alpha   90.00
_cell.angle_beta   90.00
_cell.angle_gamma   90.00
#
_symmetry.space_group_name_H-M   'P 1'
#
loop_
_entity.id
_entity.type
_entity.pdbx_description
1 polymer ?
#
loop_
_entity_poly.entity_id
_entity_poly.type
_entity_poly.pdbx_seq_one_letter_code
_entity_poly.pdbx_strand_id
1 'polypeptide(L)' 'MLVTSDSIRYRLYQDMDRIIIDEAPVVPLWYDQVIHLVQPNVKGFKPNGLNLLELRRVRK' A
#
# COMPACT_ATOMS: atom_id res chain seq x y z
N MET A 1 2.88 -16.87 -17.02
CA MET A 1 1.91 -17.66 -16.23
C MET A 1 1.22 -16.72 -15.25
N LEU A 2 -0.08 -16.47 -15.40
CA LEU A 2 -0.85 -15.72 -14.40
C LEU A 2 -1.36 -16.72 -13.36
N VAL A 3 -0.86 -16.61 -12.13
CA VAL A 3 -1.40 -17.38 -11.00
C VAL A 3 -2.69 -16.68 -10.57
N THR A 4 -3.84 -17.27 -10.92
CA THR A 4 -5.17 -16.71 -10.64
C THR A 4 -5.72 -17.12 -9.28
N SER A 5 -5.09 -18.10 -8.60
CA SER A 5 -5.47 -18.54 -7.26
C SER A 5 -4.73 -17.75 -6.19
N ASP A 6 -5.49 -17.08 -5.34
CA ASP A 6 -4.96 -16.28 -4.23
C ASP A 6 -4.09 -17.10 -3.28
N SER A 7 -4.51 -18.32 -2.95
CA SER A 7 -3.77 -19.22 -2.04
C SER A 7 -2.37 -19.53 -2.54
N ILE A 8 -2.20 -19.70 -3.85
CA ILE A 8 -0.89 -19.98 -4.47
C ILE A 8 -0.05 -18.69 -4.52
N ARG A 9 -0.68 -17.57 -4.85
CA ARG A 9 -0.04 -16.25 -4.90
C ARG A 9 0.53 -15.84 -3.54
N TYR A 10 -0.19 -16.08 -2.44
CA TYR A 10 0.33 -15.80 -1.10
C TYR A 10 1.57 -16.62 -0.75
N ARG A 11 1.61 -17.91 -1.11
CA ARG A 11 2.80 -18.75 -0.89
C ARG A 11 4.02 -18.23 -1.67
N LEU A 12 3.82 -17.84 -2.93
CA LEU A 12 4.89 -17.27 -3.74
C LEU A 12 5.43 -15.95 -3.18
N TYR A 13 4.55 -15.09 -2.63
CA TYR A 13 5.01 -13.87 -1.95
C TYR A 13 5.80 -14.18 -0.67
N GLN A 14 5.40 -15.19 0.09
CA GLN A 14 6.17 -15.62 1.28
C GLN A 14 7.56 -16.17 0.92
N ASP A 15 7.65 -16.95 -0.16
CA ASP A 15 8.94 -17.46 -0.65
C ASP A 15 9.85 -16.31 -1.11
N MET A 16 9.29 -15.31 -1.79
CA MET A 16 10.01 -14.10 -2.19
C MET A 16 10.50 -13.30 -0.97
N ASP A 17 9.64 -13.06 0.02
CA ASP A 17 10.02 -12.34 1.24
C ASP A 17 11.14 -13.04 1.99
N ARG A 18 11.17 -14.38 2.00
CA ARG A 18 12.27 -15.15 2.59
C ARG A 18 13.61 -14.90 1.88
N ILE A 19 13.63 -14.89 0.54
CA ILE A 19 14.84 -14.59 -0.23
C ILE A 19 15.34 -13.17 0.09
N ILE A 20 14.44 -12.19 0.18
CA ILE A 20 14.80 -10.80 0.51
C ILE A 20 15.43 -10.72 1.92
N ILE A 21 14.89 -11.45 2.89
CA ILE A 21 15.46 -11.48 4.25
C ILE A 21 16.83 -12.17 4.26
N ASP A 22 16.94 -13.31 3.59
CA ASP A 22 18.15 -14.15 3.58
C ASP A 22 19.33 -13.46 2.86
N GLU A 23 19.06 -12.79 1.74
CA GLU A 23 20.09 -12.06 0.98
C GLU A 23 20.35 -10.64 1.52
N ALA A 24 19.44 -10.12 2.36
CA ALA A 24 19.47 -8.79 2.95
C ALA A 24 19.88 -7.63 2.00
N PRO A 25 19.34 -7.52 0.76
CA PRO A 25 19.68 -6.43 -0.13
C PRO A 25 19.14 -5.07 0.35
N VAL A 26 18.11 -5.07 1.21
CA VAL A 26 17.47 -3.89 1.82
C VAL A 26 17.03 -4.24 3.23
N VAL A 27 17.15 -3.29 4.18
CA VAL A 27 16.69 -3.45 5.56
C VAL A 27 15.42 -2.60 5.78
N PRO A 28 14.23 -3.22 5.94
CA PRO A 28 13.01 -2.48 6.28
C PRO A 28 13.09 -1.94 7.70
N LEU A 29 12.88 -0.64 7.88
CA LEU A 29 12.93 0.00 9.20
C LEU A 29 11.53 0.30 9.75
N TRP A 30 10.63 0.80 8.90
CA TRP A 30 9.29 1.25 9.30
C TRP A 30 8.32 1.18 8.11
N TYR A 31 7.04 1.05 8.43
CA TYR A 31 5.95 1.33 7.49
C TYR A 31 5.55 2.81 7.60
N ASP A 32 5.15 3.41 6.49
CA ASP A 32 4.72 4.80 6.46
C ASP A 32 3.34 4.98 7.11
N GLN A 33 3.17 6.08 7.85
CA GLN A 33 1.87 6.57 8.27
C GLN A 33 1.65 7.95 7.67
N VAL A 34 0.49 8.15 7.06
CA VAL A 34 0.16 9.40 6.37
C VAL A 34 -0.96 10.12 7.11
N ILE A 35 -0.73 11.40 7.40
CA ILE A 35 -1.70 12.31 8.03
C ILE A 35 -2.06 13.38 7.01
N HIS A 36 -3.36 13.55 6.73
CA HIS A 36 -3.87 14.59 5.84
C HIS A 36 -4.58 15.68 6.64
N LEU A 37 -4.08 16.92 6.56
CA LEU A 37 -4.74 18.10 7.10
C LEU A 37 -5.61 18.73 6.01
N VAL A 38 -6.92 18.77 6.22
CA VAL A 38 -7.89 19.28 5.24
C VAL A 38 -8.66 20.48 5.78
N GLN A 39 -8.98 21.43 4.91
CA GLN A 39 -9.81 22.58 5.30
C GLN A 39 -11.24 22.10 5.66
N PRO A 40 -11.93 22.71 6.65
CA PRO A 40 -13.24 22.24 7.11
C PRO A 40 -14.35 22.20 6.05
N ASN A 41 -14.25 23.04 5.03
CA ASN A 41 -15.18 23.10 3.89
C ASN A 41 -14.93 22.01 2.84
N VAL A 42 -13.77 21.36 2.85
CA VAL A 42 -13.48 20.25 1.92
C VAL A 42 -14.31 19.04 2.32
N LYS A 43 -15.18 18.58 1.42
CA LYS A 43 -16.03 17.40 1.57
C LYS A 43 -15.67 16.33 0.55
N GLY A 44 -15.83 15.06 0.93
CA GLY A 44 -15.63 13.92 0.02
C GLY A 44 -14.17 13.49 -0.18
N PHE A 45 -13.21 14.08 0.52
CA PHE A 45 -11.82 13.60 0.54
C PHE A 45 -11.68 12.35 1.39
N LYS A 46 -11.17 11.27 0.78
CA LYS A 46 -10.86 10.00 1.46
C LYS A 46 -9.47 9.52 1.02
N PRO A 47 -8.59 9.13 1.95
CA PRO A 47 -7.33 8.47 1.59
C PRO A 47 -7.62 7.09 0.97
N ASN A 48 -6.72 6.63 0.10
CA ASN A 48 -6.74 5.26 -0.41
C ASN A 48 -5.57 4.46 0.17
N GLY A 49 -5.62 3.12 0.04
CA GLY A 49 -4.59 2.21 0.56
C GLY A 49 -3.23 2.30 -0.14
N LEU A 50 -3.09 3.17 -1.15
CA LEU A 50 -1.81 3.48 -1.81
C LEU A 50 -1.30 4.88 -1.42
N ASN A 51 -1.97 5.55 -0.48
CA ASN A 51 -1.68 6.93 -0.09
C ASN A 51 -1.70 7.95 -1.25
N LEU A 52 -2.41 7.66 -2.34
CA LEU A 52 -2.57 8.58 -3.48
C LEU A 52 -3.67 9.61 -3.20
N LEU A 53 -3.54 10.81 -3.77
CA LEU A 53 -4.57 11.85 -3.67
C LEU A 53 -5.72 11.58 -4.64
N GLU A 54 -6.82 11.01 -4.14
CA GLU A 54 -8.03 10.75 -4.93
C GLU A 54 -9.02 11.92 -4.83
N LEU A 55 -9.07 12.75 -5.88
CA LEU A 55 -9.83 14.01 -5.85
C LEU A 55 -11.16 13.98 -6.62
N ARG A 56 -11.48 12.89 -7.34
CA ARG A 56 -12.67 12.83 -8.23
C ARG A 56 -13.99 13.15 -7.54
N ARG A 57 -14.09 12.79 -6.25
CA ARG A 57 -15.27 12.98 -5.40
C ARG A 57 -15.15 14.18 -4.43
N VAL A 58 -14.06 14.93 -4.50
CA VAL A 58 -13.78 16.04 -3.57
C VAL A 58 -14.46 17.32 -4.04
N ARG A 59 -15.07 18.06 -3.10
CA ARG A 59 -15.77 19.34 -3.33
C ARG A 59 -15.48 20.33 -2.20
N LYS A 60 -15.68 21.63 -2.44
CA LYS A 60 -15.46 22.74 -1.49
C LYS A 60 -16.77 23.48 -1.23
#